data_AF-A0A257S487-F1
#
_entry.id   AF-A0A257S487-F1
#
_cell.length_a   1.000
_cell.length_b   1.000
_cell.length_c   1.000
_cell.angle_alpha   90.00
_cell.angle_beta   90.00
_cell.angle_gamma   90.00
#
_symmetry.space_group_name_H-M   'P 1'
#
loop_
_entity.id
_entity.type
_entity.pdbx_description
1 polymer ?
#
loop_
_entity_poly.entity_id
_entity_poly.type
_entity_poly.pdbx_seq_one_letter_code
_entity_poly.pdbx_strand_id
1 'polypeptide(L)' 'MHEEPQIPNYGKPHRGTKLNPGLTIAIEPMVNVGGHAIKTLADRWTIVAADGSRSAHFEHTVAITENGPRVLTRA' A
#
# COMPACT_ATOMS: atom_id res chain seq x y z
N MET A 1 -6.36 -3.71 10.82
CA MET A 1 -6.56 -2.50 11.65
C MET A 1 -5.90 -1.39 10.88
N HIS A 2 -6.62 -0.32 10.51
CA HIS A 2 -6.06 0.78 9.72
C HIS A 2 -6.44 2.10 10.39
N GLU A 3 -5.52 3.06 10.32
CA GLU A 3 -5.71 4.44 10.76
C GLU A 3 -5.15 5.39 9.69
N GLU A 4 -5.47 6.67 9.81
CA GLU A 4 -4.87 7.70 8.95
C GLU A 4 -3.35 7.82 9.23
N PRO A 5 -2.53 8.18 8.23
CA PRO A 5 -2.92 8.59 6.88
C PRO A 5 -3.11 7.41 5.92
N GLN A 6 -4.05 7.54 4.98
CA GLN A 6 -4.04 6.67 3.80
C GLN A 6 -2.82 6.93 2.91
N ILE A 7 -2.11 5.86 2.52
CA ILE A 7 -0.95 5.87 1.64
C ILE A 7 -1.30 5.11 0.35
N PRO A 8 -1.93 5.76 -0.65
CA PRO A 8 -2.25 5.09 -1.91
C PRO A 8 -0.97 4.78 -2.70
N ASN A 9 -0.93 3.58 -3.31
CA ASN A 9 0.17 3.15 -4.17
C ASN A 9 0.14 3.79 -5.57
N TYR A 10 -0.70 4.80 -5.78
CA TYR A 10 -0.84 5.55 -7.02
C TYR A 10 -0.98 7.05 -6.71
N GLY A 11 -0.61 7.90 -7.66
CA GLY A 11 -0.72 9.34 -7.51
C GLY A 11 0.23 10.09 -8.43
N LYS A 12 0.33 11.40 -8.19
CA LYS A 12 1.32 12.25 -8.87
C LYS A 12 2.58 12.36 -8.01
N PRO A 13 3.78 12.28 -8.58
CA PRO A 13 5.02 12.54 -7.85
C PRO A 13 4.95 13.86 -7.07
N HIS A 14 5.53 13.88 -5.86
CA HIS A 14 5.59 15.05 -4.97
C HIS A 14 4.23 15.60 -4.51
N ARG A 15 3.19 14.76 -4.47
CA ARG A 15 1.88 15.03 -3.86
C ARG A 15 1.58 14.00 -2.77
N GLY A 16 0.63 14.32 -1.88
CA GLY A 16 0.18 13.45 -0.81
C GLY A 16 0.50 13.99 0.59
N THR A 17 0.24 13.17 1.60
CA THR A 17 0.46 13.48 3.01
C THR A 17 1.94 13.74 3.29
N LYS A 18 2.23 14.80 4.05
CA LYS A 18 3.60 15.07 4.52
C LYS A 18 4.02 14.05 5.56
N LEU A 19 5.12 13.35 5.30
CA LEU A 19 5.69 12.36 6.23
C LEU A 19 6.56 13.07 7.26
N ASN A 20 6.10 13.12 8.51
CA ASN A 20 6.84 13.69 9.64
C ASN A 20 7.33 12.58 10.59
N PRO A 21 8.43 12.79 11.32
CA PRO A 21 8.87 11.87 12.36
C PRO A 21 7.76 11.51 13.35
N GLY A 22 7.71 10.23 13.75
CA GLY A 22 6.70 9.68 14.65
C GLY A 22 5.59 8.90 13.96
N LEU A 23 5.43 9.05 12.63
CA LEU A 23 4.51 8.24 11.86
C LEU A 23 5.05 6.82 11.66
N THR A 24 4.16 5.82 11.74
CA THR A 24 4.42 4.45 11.28
C THR A 24 3.39 4.11 10.22
N ILE A 25 3.85 3.75 9.03
CA ILE A 25 2.99 3.52 7.87
C ILE A 25 3.28 2.17 7.23
N ALA A 26 2.28 1.60 6.57
CA ALA A 26 2.46 0.50 5.65
C ALA A 26 2.80 1.03 4.25
N ILE A 27 3.76 0.39 3.60
CA ILE A 27 3.98 0.49 2.15
C ILE A 27 3.65 -0.89 1.58
N GLU A 28 2.47 -0.99 0.97
CA GLU A 28 1.81 -2.27 0.63
C GLU A 28 1.33 -2.32 -0.85
N PRO A 29 2.24 -2.22 -1.84
CA PRO A 29 1.84 -2.22 -3.25
C PRO A 29 1.28 -3.55 -3.72
N MET A 30 0.07 -3.51 -4.26
CA MET A 30 -0.54 -4.57 -5.06
C MET A 30 -0.44 -4.22 -6.54
N VAL A 31 0.15 -5.08 -7.36
CA VAL A 31 0.38 -4.82 -8.79
C VAL A 31 -0.25 -5.93 -9.62
N ASN A 32 -1.10 -5.55 -10.57
CA ASN A 32 -1.72 -6.46 -11.53
C ASN A 32 -0.89 -6.50 -12.83
N VAL A 33 -0.83 -7.66 -13.49
CA VAL A 33 -0.23 -7.79 -14.82
C VAL A 33 -1.05 -7.06 -15.88
N GLY A 34 -2.38 -7.09 -15.75
CA GLY A 34 -3.32 -6.42 -16.65
C GLY A 34 -3.71 -5.02 -16.16
N GLY A 35 -5.02 -4.74 -16.16
CA GLY A 35 -5.58 -3.47 -15.72
C GLY A 35 -5.61 -3.28 -14.20
N HIS A 36 -5.73 -2.02 -13.76
CA HIS A 36 -5.85 -1.66 -12.34
C HIS A 36 -7.24 -1.92 -11.75
N ALA A 37 -8.25 -2.17 -12.59
CA ALA A 37 -9.61 -2.39 -12.14
C ALA A 37 -9.72 -3.69 -11.30
N ILE A 38 -10.53 -3.65 -10.25
CA ILE A 38 -10.74 -4.76 -9.31
C ILE A 38 -12.22 -5.12 -9.16
N LYS A 39 -12.49 -6.30 -8.61
CA LYS A 39 -13.83 -6.74 -8.20
C LYS A 39 -13.75 -7.38 -6.81
N THR A 40 -14.72 -7.10 -5.96
CA THR A 40 -14.92 -7.83 -4.70
C THR A 40 -15.84 -9.01 -4.96
N LEU A 41 -15.46 -10.21 -4.51
CA LEU A 41 -16.26 -11.42 -4.67
C LEU A 41 -17.44 -11.49 -3.68
N ALA A 42 -18.29 -12.49 -3.85
CA ALA A 42 -19.52 -12.67 -3.07
C ALA A 42 -19.27 -12.89 -1.56
N ASP A 43 -18.06 -13.31 -1.17
CA ASP A 43 -17.64 -13.42 0.23
C ASP A 43 -17.43 -12.06 0.92
N ARG A 44 -17.43 -10.96 0.16
CA ARG A 44 -17.20 -9.57 0.60
C ARG A 44 -15.78 -9.31 1.14
N TRP A 45 -14.84 -10.20 0.89
CA TRP A 45 -13.45 -10.09 1.36
C TRP A 45 -12.44 -10.25 0.22
N THR A 46 -12.64 -11.25 -0.64
CA THR A 46 -11.68 -11.56 -1.69
C THR A 46 -11.76 -10.49 -2.77
N ILE A 47 -10.63 -9.83 -3.03
CA ILE A 47 -10.46 -8.86 -4.11
C ILE A 47 -9.67 -9.54 -5.24
N VAL A 48 -10.18 -9.45 -6.47
CA VAL A 48 -9.54 -9.98 -7.67
C VAL A 48 -9.35 -8.89 -8.73
N ALA A 49 -8.35 -9.04 -9.60
CA ALA A 49 -8.23 -8.22 -10.79
C ALA A 49 -9.48 -8.41 -11.68
N ALA A 50 -10.08 -7.32 -12.16
CA ALA A 50 -11.35 -7.36 -12.86
C ALA A 50 -11.29 -8.12 -14.20
N ASP A 51 -10.09 -8.19 -14.79
CA ASP A 51 -9.75 -8.90 -16.03
C ASP A 51 -9.24 -10.34 -15.81
N GLY A 52 -9.15 -10.80 -14.57
CA GLY A 52 -8.66 -12.14 -14.22
C GLY A 52 -7.15 -12.33 -14.34
N SER A 53 -6.38 -11.25 -14.56
CA SER A 53 -4.92 -11.31 -14.61
C SER A 53 -4.31 -11.63 -13.24
N ARG A 54 -3.05 -12.09 -13.25
CA ARG A 54 -2.29 -12.33 -12.01
C ARG A 54 -1.99 -11.00 -11.30
N SER A 55 -1.97 -11.06 -9.97
CA SER A 55 -1.58 -9.96 -9.10
C SER A 55 -0.49 -10.42 -8.14
N ALA A 56 0.36 -9.50 -7.70
CA ALA A 56 1.36 -9.71 -6.67
C ALA A 56 1.25 -8.61 -5.61
N HIS A 57 1.53 -8.96 -4.37
CA HIS A 57 1.50 -8.06 -3.22
C HIS A 57 2.78 -8.23 -2.39
N PHE A 58 3.29 -7.13 -1.86
CA PHE A 58 4.34 -7.13 -0.86
C PHE A 58 4.10 -5.97 0.10
N GLU A 59 4.52 -6.11 1.35
CA GLU A 59 4.31 -5.09 2.38
C GLU A 59 5.52 -4.94 3.30
N HIS A 60 5.81 -3.69 3.67
CA HIS A 60 6.62 -3.37 4.84
C HIS A 60 5.98 -2.31 5.71
N THR A 61 6.10 -2.51 7.03
CA THR A 61 5.91 -1.45 8.04
C THR A 61 7.17 -0.59 8.13
N VAL A 62 6.99 0.73 8.01
CA VAL A 62 8.07 1.72 8.00
C VAL A 62 7.79 2.80 9.05
N ALA A 63 8.76 3.02 9.95
CA ALA A 63 8.74 4.17 10.86
C ALA A 63 9.46 5.37 10.24
N ILE A 64 8.83 6.53 10.25
CA ILE A 64 9.45 7.80 9.87
C ILE A 64 10.14 8.36 11.11
N THR A 65 11.45 8.61 11.00
CA THR A 65 12.26 9.14 12.10
C THR A 65 12.98 10.43 11.67
N GLU A 66 13.54 11.16 12.64
CA GLU A 66 14.36 12.34 12.36
C GLU A 66 15.59 12.02 11.49
N ASN A 67 16.09 10.78 11.56
CA ASN A 67 17.24 10.31 10.81
C ASN A 67 16.87 9.60 9.50
N GLY A 68 15.61 9.71 9.06
CA GLY A 68 15.08 9.04 7.87
C GLY A 68 14.20 7.83 8.18
N PRO A 69 13.67 7.15 7.15
CA PRO A 69 12.76 6.02 7.32
C PRO A 69 13.50 4.76 7.80
N ARG A 70 12.87 3.98 8.68
CA ARG A 70 13.34 2.67 9.14
C ARG A 70 12.34 1.59 8.76
N VAL A 71 12.79 0.59 8.01
CA VAL A 71 12.00 -0.61 7.71
C VAL A 71 12.01 -1.53 8.93
N LEU A 72 10.84 -1.73 9.55
CA LEU A 72 10.70 -2.48 10.80
C LEU A 72 10.55 -3.99 10.58
N THR A 73 10.14 -4.39 9.38
CA THR A 73 9.73 -5.76 9.04
C THR A 73 10.65 -6.42 8.01
N ARG A 74 11.88 -5.91 7.88
CA ARG A 74 12.92 -6.57 7.06
C ARG A 74 13.41 -7.84 7.75
N ALA A 75 13.69 -8.87 6.96
CA ALA A 75 14.35 -10.10 7.42
C ALA A 75 15.82 -9.87 7.80
#